data_AF-A0A9D8IPU2-F1
#
_entry.id   AF-A0A9D8IPU2-F1
#
_cell.length_a   1.000
_cell.length_b   1.000
_cell.length_c   1.000
_cell.angle_alpha   90.00
_cell.angle_beta   90.00
_cell.angle_gamma   90.00
#
_symmetry.space_group_name_H-M   'P 1'
#
loop_
_entity.id
_entity.type
_entity.pdbx_description
1 polymer ?
#
loop_
_entity_poly.entity_id
_entity_poly.type
_entity_poly.pdbx_seq_one_letter_code
_entity_poly.pdbx_strand_id
1 'polypeptide(L)'
;MRRARRALWWTAFGAGSAAVAAGLAWISTQVIRLDREETMARAAIAQQETLHLALWRMDSWLAPLLARESARTWFEYQSYYPETLALNRLCEPLAPGEVVVPSPLLAFRSELFTLHVQFTDEAGFTSPQVPSPQIVASGVVGCVPTVPDPTIEQRLRFFALENDGTTLLDHVESCERALLAEGSNGASGATTWTVPSPDSLNRAVGATSARDGGGGAGAGAGEPSVVTQAPVPVDANDKAHAVQRAAPIESKWQARDVWDNRKRNIQQESEAEFEARK
;
A
#
# COMPACT_ATOMS: atom_id res chain seq x y z
N MET A 1 46.26 -28.03 70.81
CA MET A 1 46.73 -27.61 69.46
C MET A 1 46.26 -28.49 68.29
N ARG A 2 46.01 -29.82 68.43
CA ARG A 2 45.55 -30.68 67.30
C ARG A 2 44.14 -30.36 66.75
N ARG A 3 43.22 -29.87 67.58
CA ARG A 3 41.85 -29.48 67.15
C ARG A 3 41.84 -28.28 66.20
N ALA A 4 42.73 -27.31 66.41
CA ALA A 4 42.82 -26.09 65.59
C ALA A 4 43.26 -26.39 64.14
N ARG A 5 44.21 -27.31 63.94
CA ARG A 5 44.66 -27.72 62.59
C ARG A 5 43.55 -28.42 61.79
N ARG A 6 42.69 -29.19 62.46
CA ARG A 6 41.55 -29.86 61.82
C ARG A 6 40.51 -28.85 61.36
N ALA A 7 40.17 -27.87 62.19
CA ALA A 7 39.23 -26.80 61.82
C ALA A 7 39.71 -26.02 60.59
N LEU A 8 41.02 -25.71 60.52
CA LEU A 8 41.62 -24.95 59.42
C LEU A 8 41.55 -25.68 58.06
N TRP A 9 41.68 -27.01 58.07
CA TRP A 9 41.49 -27.83 56.86
C TRP A 9 40.04 -27.85 56.39
N TRP A 10 39.08 -27.98 57.32
CA TRP A 10 37.66 -27.95 56.98
C TRP A 10 37.22 -26.59 56.42
N THR A 11 37.76 -25.47 56.95
CA THR A 11 37.46 -24.15 56.40
C THR A 11 38.02 -23.95 55.00
N ALA A 12 39.24 -24.45 54.70
CA ALA A 12 39.82 -24.35 53.37
C ALA A 12 39.01 -25.15 52.33
N PHE A 13 38.59 -26.37 52.69
CA PHE A 13 37.73 -27.18 51.85
C PHE A 13 36.35 -26.55 51.63
N GLY A 14 35.75 -26.02 52.70
CA GLY A 14 34.48 -25.31 52.63
C GLY A 14 34.56 -24.07 51.73
N ALA A 15 35.62 -23.28 51.86
CA ALA A 15 35.85 -22.10 51.02
C ALA A 15 36.00 -22.46 49.53
N GLY A 16 36.78 -23.50 49.22
CA GLY A 16 36.94 -23.96 47.84
C GLY A 16 35.62 -24.45 47.22
N SER A 17 34.86 -25.24 47.98
CA SER A 17 33.54 -25.73 47.55
C SER A 17 32.55 -24.58 47.33
N ALA A 18 32.56 -23.59 48.23
CA ALA A 18 31.71 -22.40 48.10
C ALA A 18 32.08 -21.56 46.87
N ALA A 19 33.37 -21.41 46.56
CA ALA A 19 33.82 -20.68 45.37
C ALA A 19 33.35 -21.35 44.07
N VAL A 20 33.45 -22.69 43.98
CA VAL A 20 32.96 -23.44 42.82
C VAL A 20 31.43 -23.32 42.70
N ALA A 21 30.70 -23.48 43.80
CA ALA A 21 29.25 -23.32 43.82
C ALA A 21 28.82 -21.91 43.39
N ALA A 22 29.52 -20.87 43.83
CA ALA A 22 29.27 -19.49 43.41
C ALA A 22 29.54 -19.29 41.91
N GLY A 23 30.61 -19.88 41.36
CA GLY A 23 30.91 -19.82 39.93
C GLY A 23 29.83 -20.50 39.07
N LEU A 24 29.36 -21.68 39.48
CA LEU A 24 28.26 -22.39 38.79
C LEU A 24 26.95 -21.63 38.88
N ALA A 25 26.62 -21.08 40.06
CA ALA A 25 25.44 -20.25 40.24
C ALA A 25 25.50 -19.00 39.36
N TRP A 26 26.66 -18.36 39.25
CA TRP A 26 26.86 -17.21 38.37
C TRP A 26 26.67 -17.54 36.90
N ILE A 27 27.26 -18.63 36.40
CA ILE A 27 27.07 -19.03 35.00
C ILE A 27 25.60 -19.38 34.75
N SER A 28 24.96 -20.08 35.69
CA SER A 28 23.54 -20.43 35.58
C SER A 28 22.64 -19.20 35.51
N THR A 29 22.93 -18.13 36.27
CA THR A 29 22.13 -16.89 36.19
C THR A 29 22.35 -16.15 34.89
N GLN A 30 23.57 -16.16 34.33
CA GLN A 30 23.84 -15.57 33.01
C GLN A 30 23.09 -16.30 31.89
N VAL A 31 23.07 -17.64 31.90
CA VAL A 31 22.32 -18.44 30.92
C VAL A 31 20.82 -18.12 31.00
N ILE A 32 20.24 -18.10 32.20
CA ILE A 32 18.80 -17.77 32.38
C ILE A 32 18.49 -16.34 31.89
N ARG A 33 19.43 -15.40 32.06
CA ARG A 33 19.25 -14.03 31.58
C ARG A 33 19.26 -13.98 30.04
N LEU A 34 20.19 -14.68 29.40
CA LEU A 34 20.29 -14.76 27.95
C LEU A 34 19.05 -15.42 27.34
N ASP A 35 18.56 -16.52 27.91
CA ASP A 35 17.34 -17.19 27.44
C ASP A 35 16.11 -16.26 27.51
N ARG A 36 16.02 -15.41 28.55
CA ARG A 36 14.97 -14.41 28.68
C ARG A 36 15.07 -13.32 27.62
N GLU A 37 16.28 -12.82 27.35
CA GLU A 37 16.51 -11.82 26.30
C GLU A 37 16.22 -12.42 24.90
N GLU A 38 16.62 -13.66 24.66
CA GLU A 38 16.37 -14.35 23.38
C GLU A 38 14.87 -14.63 23.17
N THR A 39 14.14 -15.05 24.20
CA THR A 39 12.69 -15.26 24.09
C THR A 39 11.94 -13.96 23.82
N MET A 40 12.34 -12.84 24.42
CA MET A 40 11.78 -11.52 24.10
C MET A 40 12.10 -11.09 22.67
N ALA A 41 13.34 -11.28 22.21
CA ALA A 41 13.74 -10.97 20.85
C ALA A 41 12.96 -11.79 19.81
N ARG A 42 12.78 -13.10 20.04
CA ARG A 42 11.99 -13.98 19.18
C ARG A 42 10.52 -13.56 19.12
N ALA A 43 9.94 -13.15 20.25
CA ALA A 43 8.56 -12.65 20.29
C ALA A 43 8.39 -11.36 19.47
N ALA A 44 9.34 -10.43 19.54
CA ALA A 44 9.33 -9.21 18.74
C ALA A 44 9.44 -9.48 17.23
N ILE A 45 10.33 -10.39 16.82
CA ILE A 45 10.50 -10.80 15.43
C ILE A 45 9.19 -11.43 14.90
N ALA A 46 8.58 -12.34 15.65
CA ALA A 46 7.32 -12.97 15.25
C ALA A 46 6.18 -11.95 15.05
N GLN A 47 6.13 -10.90 15.88
CA GLN A 47 5.17 -9.81 15.72
C GLN A 47 5.45 -9.00 14.45
N GLN A 48 6.71 -8.66 14.18
CA GLN A 48 7.12 -7.93 12.97
C GLN A 48 6.84 -8.74 11.69
N GLU A 49 7.12 -10.04 11.69
CA GLU A 49 6.81 -10.93 10.57
C GLU A 49 5.30 -10.98 10.30
N THR A 50 4.49 -11.04 11.35
CA THR A 50 3.03 -11.01 11.22
C THR A 50 2.54 -9.69 10.62
N LEU A 51 3.10 -8.57 11.08
CA LEU A 51 2.78 -7.25 10.53
C LEU A 51 3.20 -7.11 9.07
N HIS A 52 4.40 -7.56 8.71
CA HIS A 52 4.86 -7.57 7.33
C HIS A 52 3.98 -8.44 6.43
N LEU A 53 3.59 -9.64 6.89
CA LEU A 53 2.69 -10.50 6.14
C LEU A 53 1.29 -9.89 5.97
N ALA A 54 0.78 -9.23 7.01
CA ALA A 54 -0.50 -8.52 6.94
C ALA A 54 -0.42 -7.37 5.92
N LEU A 55 0.63 -6.54 6.00
CA LEU A 55 0.84 -5.43 5.07
C LEU A 55 1.01 -5.94 3.63
N TRP A 56 1.80 -6.98 3.42
CA TRP A 56 2.01 -7.55 2.10
C TRP A 56 0.71 -8.14 1.51
N ARG A 57 -0.15 -8.74 2.34
CA ARG A 57 -1.47 -9.20 1.91
C ARG A 57 -2.40 -8.04 1.54
N MET A 58 -2.40 -6.96 2.31
CA MET A 58 -3.17 -5.75 1.99
C MET A 58 -2.69 -5.14 0.67
N ASP A 59 -1.37 -5.01 0.50
CA ASP A 59 -0.77 -4.43 -0.71
C ASP A 59 -1.02 -5.30 -1.94
N SER A 60 -0.82 -6.62 -1.82
CA SER A 60 -1.09 -7.57 -2.91
C SER A 60 -2.56 -7.60 -3.31
N TRP A 61 -3.48 -7.39 -2.36
CA TRP A 61 -4.91 -7.31 -2.64
C TRP A 61 -5.31 -5.98 -3.31
N LEU A 62 -4.67 -4.87 -2.93
CA LEU A 62 -4.94 -3.55 -3.49
C LEU A 62 -4.29 -3.34 -4.87
N ALA A 63 -3.12 -3.92 -5.12
CA ALA A 63 -2.35 -3.76 -6.34
C ALA A 63 -3.14 -3.93 -7.66
N PRO A 64 -3.94 -5.00 -7.87
CA PRO A 64 -4.70 -5.15 -9.13
C PRO A 64 -5.81 -4.11 -9.28
N LEU A 65 -6.35 -3.57 -8.18
CA LEU A 65 -7.35 -2.50 -8.22
C LEU A 65 -6.68 -1.18 -8.63
N LEU A 66 -5.54 -0.88 -8.03
CA LEU A 66 -4.77 0.31 -8.36
C LEU A 66 -4.23 0.26 -9.80
N ALA A 67 -3.84 -0.93 -10.28
CA ALA A 67 -3.39 -1.12 -11.66
C ALA A 67 -4.50 -0.87 -12.70
N ARG A 68 -5.77 -1.16 -12.36
CA ARG A 68 -6.91 -0.84 -13.23
C ARG A 68 -7.16 0.65 -13.27
N GLU A 69 -7.10 1.31 -12.12
CA GLU A 69 -7.30 2.76 -12.04
C GLU A 69 -6.14 3.53 -12.70
N SER A 70 -4.90 3.09 -12.56
CA SER A 70 -3.75 3.72 -13.23
C SER A 70 -3.72 3.52 -14.74
N ALA A 71 -4.39 2.48 -15.24
CA ALA A 71 -4.55 2.25 -16.68
C ALA A 71 -5.67 3.11 -17.29
N ARG A 72 -6.52 3.76 -16.49
CA ARG A 72 -7.57 4.66 -17.00
C ARG A 72 -6.96 5.95 -17.52
N THR A 73 -7.47 6.41 -18.64
CA THR A 73 -7.02 7.68 -19.20
C THR A 73 -7.71 8.84 -18.50
N TRP A 74 -7.00 9.96 -18.34
CA TRP A 74 -7.49 11.13 -17.61
C TRP A 74 -8.85 11.66 -18.10
N PHE A 75 -9.16 11.58 -19.40
CA PHE A 75 -10.43 12.06 -19.95
C PHE A 75 -11.64 11.20 -19.54
N GLU A 76 -11.43 9.95 -19.11
CA GLU A 76 -12.50 9.13 -18.54
C GLU A 76 -13.00 9.68 -17.20
N TYR A 77 -12.23 10.56 -16.54
CA TYR A 77 -12.68 11.22 -15.30
C TYR A 77 -13.59 12.43 -15.54
N GLN A 78 -13.79 12.84 -16.79
CA GLN A 78 -14.83 13.80 -17.14
C GLN A 78 -16.17 13.06 -17.28
N SER A 79 -17.29 13.65 -16.85
CA SER A 79 -18.60 13.01 -17.02
C SER A 79 -18.91 12.66 -18.48
N TYR A 80 -18.44 13.51 -19.37
CA TYR A 80 -18.65 13.44 -20.80
C TYR A 80 -17.39 13.98 -21.49
N TYR A 81 -16.88 13.28 -22.49
CA TYR A 81 -15.71 13.72 -23.24
C TYR A 81 -15.99 13.69 -24.75
N PRO A 82 -15.37 14.60 -25.53
CA PRO A 82 -15.51 14.60 -26.98
C PRO A 82 -14.76 13.39 -27.58
N GLU A 83 -15.43 12.65 -28.46
CA GLU A 83 -14.77 11.56 -29.18
C GLU A 83 -13.89 12.14 -30.29
N THR A 84 -12.63 11.68 -30.36
CA THR A 84 -11.67 12.22 -31.33
C THR A 84 -11.90 11.68 -32.74
N LEU A 85 -12.47 10.48 -32.85
CA LEU A 85 -12.73 9.77 -34.10
C LEU A 85 -14.14 9.17 -34.10
N ALA A 86 -15.14 10.04 -34.17
CA ALA A 86 -16.51 9.60 -34.42
C ALA A 86 -16.76 9.46 -35.92
N LEU A 87 -17.35 8.34 -36.32
CA LEU A 87 -17.78 8.11 -37.70
C LEU A 87 -19.30 8.17 -37.78
N ASN A 88 -19.83 8.78 -38.84
CA ASN A 88 -21.25 8.72 -39.13
C ASN A 88 -21.63 7.34 -39.71
N ARG A 89 -22.92 7.14 -40.03
CA ARG A 89 -23.41 5.86 -40.59
C ARG A 89 -22.79 5.49 -41.95
N LEU A 90 -22.23 6.47 -42.65
CA LEU A 90 -21.56 6.30 -43.95
C LEU A 90 -20.04 6.11 -43.79
N CYS A 91 -19.55 5.93 -42.56
CA CYS A 91 -18.13 5.84 -42.22
C CYS A 91 -17.32 7.11 -42.55
N GLU A 92 -17.98 8.27 -42.60
CA GLU A 92 -17.29 9.55 -42.75
C GLU A 92 -16.94 10.12 -41.37
N PRO A 93 -15.75 10.71 -41.19
CA PRO A 93 -15.37 11.33 -39.93
C PRO A 93 -16.23 12.55 -39.62
N LEU A 94 -16.79 12.58 -38.42
CA LEU A 94 -17.46 13.75 -37.85
C LEU A 94 -16.41 14.72 -37.29
N ALA A 95 -16.80 15.99 -37.13
CA ALA A 95 -15.89 16.97 -36.55
C ALA A 95 -15.60 16.62 -35.08
N PRO A 96 -14.36 16.78 -34.59
CA PRO A 96 -14.03 16.58 -33.18
C PRO A 96 -14.95 17.42 -32.28
N GLY A 97 -15.56 16.78 -31.28
CA GLY A 97 -16.48 17.43 -30.34
C GLY A 97 -17.94 17.52 -30.80
N GLU A 98 -18.27 17.11 -32.03
CA GLU A 98 -19.66 16.97 -32.46
C GLU A 98 -20.38 15.81 -31.76
N VAL A 99 -19.62 14.75 -31.45
CA VAL A 99 -20.09 13.59 -30.69
C VAL A 99 -19.42 13.56 -29.32
N VAL A 100 -20.26 13.48 -28.31
CA VAL A 100 -19.84 13.40 -26.91
C VAL A 100 -20.22 12.02 -26.38
N VAL A 101 -19.27 11.38 -25.71
CA VAL A 101 -19.44 10.03 -25.16
C VAL A 101 -19.53 10.13 -23.64
N PRO A 102 -20.50 9.45 -22.99
CA PRO A 102 -20.55 9.40 -21.54
C PRO A 102 -19.37 8.59 -21.00
N SER A 103 -18.76 9.07 -19.92
CA SER A 103 -17.69 8.33 -19.27
C SER A 103 -18.17 6.98 -18.72
N PRO A 104 -17.33 5.93 -18.80
CA PRO A 104 -17.64 4.66 -18.15
C PRO A 104 -17.79 4.78 -16.62
N LEU A 105 -17.22 5.83 -16.01
CA LEU A 105 -17.30 6.09 -14.57
C LEU A 105 -18.64 6.70 -14.13
N LEU A 106 -19.44 7.21 -15.07
CA LEU A 106 -20.71 7.87 -14.80
C LEU A 106 -21.73 6.88 -14.17
N ALA A 107 -21.76 5.64 -14.68
CA ALA A 107 -22.58 4.55 -14.13
C ALA A 107 -21.80 3.61 -13.18
N PHE A 108 -20.49 3.79 -13.05
CA PHE A 108 -19.66 2.89 -12.24
C PHE A 108 -20.01 3.00 -10.76
N ARG A 109 -20.07 1.84 -10.10
CA ARG A 109 -20.27 1.69 -8.66
C ARG A 109 -19.28 0.65 -8.17
N SER A 110 -18.59 0.98 -7.08
CA SER A 110 -17.66 0.09 -6.40
C SER A 110 -17.86 0.24 -4.90
N GLU A 111 -17.75 -0.86 -4.17
CA GLU A 111 -17.75 -0.85 -2.71
C GLU A 111 -16.45 -0.23 -2.15
N LEU A 112 -15.38 -0.26 -2.95
CA LEU A 112 -14.05 0.22 -2.56
C LEU A 112 -13.82 1.68 -2.95
N PHE A 113 -14.35 2.09 -4.10
CA PHE A 113 -14.19 3.44 -4.64
C PHE A 113 -15.55 4.14 -4.65
N THR A 114 -15.75 4.94 -3.61
CA THR A 114 -17.03 5.64 -3.39
C THR A 114 -17.23 6.79 -4.37
N LEU A 115 -16.16 7.51 -4.71
CA LEU A 115 -16.19 8.72 -5.52
C LEU A 115 -14.92 8.80 -6.35
N HIS A 116 -15.06 9.11 -7.64
CA HIS A 116 -13.94 9.49 -8.49
C HIS A 116 -13.92 11.00 -8.56
N VAL A 117 -12.75 11.59 -8.33
CA VAL A 117 -12.55 13.04 -8.36
C VAL A 117 -11.41 13.38 -9.29
N GLN A 118 -11.58 14.47 -10.02
CA GLN A 118 -10.54 15.11 -10.78
C GLN A 118 -10.42 16.55 -10.30
N PHE A 119 -9.19 17.00 -10.07
CA PHE A 119 -8.91 18.38 -9.77
C PHE A 119 -8.43 19.09 -11.03
N THR A 120 -9.02 20.26 -11.31
CA THR A 120 -8.62 21.17 -12.39
C THR A 120 -8.57 22.59 -11.84
N ASP A 121 -7.53 23.35 -12.17
CA ASP A 121 -7.33 24.72 -11.65
C ASP A 121 -8.52 25.65 -11.91
N GLU A 122 -9.22 25.47 -13.04
CA GLU A 122 -10.36 26.31 -13.43
C GLU A 122 -11.68 25.93 -12.75
N ALA A 123 -11.89 24.65 -12.46
CA ALA A 123 -13.18 24.09 -12.04
C ALA A 123 -13.18 23.52 -10.61
N GLY A 124 -12.01 23.43 -9.98
CA GLY A 124 -11.82 22.77 -8.69
C GLY A 124 -12.02 21.25 -8.78
N PHE A 125 -12.56 20.65 -7.71
CA PHE A 125 -12.89 19.23 -7.69
C PHE A 125 -14.15 18.96 -8.50
N THR A 126 -13.97 18.18 -9.56
CA THR A 126 -15.04 17.68 -10.42
C THR A 126 -15.14 16.17 -10.26
N SER A 127 -16.31 15.60 -10.56
CA SER A 127 -16.52 14.15 -10.52
C SER A 127 -17.26 13.69 -11.77
N PRO A 128 -16.84 12.61 -12.43
CA PRO A 128 -17.56 12.08 -13.59
C PRO A 128 -18.99 11.65 -13.23
N GLN A 129 -19.24 11.33 -11.95
CA GLN A 129 -20.54 10.88 -11.44
C GLN A 129 -21.51 12.04 -11.17
N VAL A 130 -21.04 13.29 -11.22
CA VAL A 130 -21.85 14.52 -11.04
C VAL A 130 -21.69 15.40 -12.29
N PRO A 131 -22.47 15.15 -13.35
CA PRO A 131 -22.36 15.91 -14.59
C PRO A 131 -22.68 17.38 -14.37
N SER A 132 -21.99 18.24 -15.11
CA SER A 132 -22.20 19.69 -15.03
C SER A 132 -23.63 20.05 -15.45
N PRO A 133 -24.24 21.07 -14.83
CA PRO A 133 -25.63 21.45 -15.11
C PRO A 133 -25.83 21.87 -16.58
N GLN A 134 -24.79 22.37 -17.24
CA GLN A 134 -24.83 22.75 -18.65
C GLN A 134 -25.01 21.52 -19.56
N ILE A 135 -24.31 20.43 -19.27
CA ILE A 135 -24.41 19.18 -20.04
C ILE A 135 -25.75 18.47 -19.76
N VAL A 136 -26.26 18.58 -18.54
CA VAL A 136 -27.60 18.08 -18.22
C VAL A 136 -28.67 18.89 -18.98
N ALA A 137 -28.52 20.22 -19.04
CA ALA A 137 -29.44 21.12 -19.74
C ALA A 137 -29.44 20.94 -21.27
N SER A 138 -28.34 20.49 -21.88
CA SER A 138 -28.25 20.27 -23.32
C SER A 138 -29.02 19.04 -23.81
N GLY A 139 -29.57 18.22 -22.91
CA GLY A 139 -30.39 17.06 -23.27
C GLY A 139 -29.62 15.88 -23.88
N VAL A 140 -28.28 15.95 -23.88
CA VAL A 140 -27.38 14.88 -24.36
C VAL A 140 -27.48 13.61 -23.48
N VAL A 141 -28.02 13.74 -22.26
CA VAL A 141 -28.15 12.69 -21.22
C VAL A 141 -29.24 11.64 -21.54
N GLY A 142 -29.87 11.68 -22.72
CA GLY A 142 -31.02 10.82 -23.06
C GLY A 142 -30.76 9.29 -23.04
N CYS A 143 -29.50 8.85 -23.07
CA CYS A 143 -29.15 7.43 -23.22
C CYS A 143 -28.69 6.72 -21.93
N VAL A 144 -28.42 7.46 -20.85
CA VAL A 144 -28.07 6.88 -19.55
C VAL A 144 -28.93 7.54 -18.48
N PRO A 145 -29.84 6.83 -17.80
CA PRO A 145 -30.63 7.40 -16.72
C PRO A 145 -29.74 7.62 -15.50
N THR A 146 -28.92 8.66 -15.51
CA THR A 146 -28.35 9.21 -14.28
C THR A 146 -29.34 10.21 -13.73
N VAL A 147 -30.27 9.71 -12.92
CA VAL A 147 -30.76 10.56 -11.84
C VAL A 147 -29.53 10.87 -10.98
N PRO A 148 -29.10 12.13 -10.87
CA PRO A 148 -27.97 12.47 -10.01
C PRO A 148 -28.29 11.99 -8.61
N ASP A 149 -27.49 11.07 -8.09
CA ASP A 149 -27.64 10.58 -6.74
C ASP A 149 -27.26 11.74 -5.80
N PRO A 150 -28.22 12.30 -5.04
CA PRO A 150 -27.96 13.45 -4.17
C PRO A 150 -26.87 13.13 -3.14
N THR A 151 -26.67 11.84 -2.82
CA THR A 151 -25.62 11.38 -1.92
C THR A 151 -24.23 11.60 -2.50
N ILE A 152 -24.05 11.38 -3.80
CA ILE A 152 -22.75 11.55 -4.47
C ILE A 152 -22.42 13.03 -4.58
N GLU A 153 -23.40 13.87 -4.91
CA GLU A 153 -23.20 15.32 -4.95
C GLU A 153 -22.86 15.89 -3.57
N GLN A 154 -23.56 15.45 -2.52
CA GLN A 154 -23.22 15.84 -1.14
C GLN A 154 -21.81 15.39 -0.73
N ARG A 155 -21.39 14.17 -1.12
CA ARG A 155 -20.03 13.67 -0.86
C ARG A 155 -18.97 14.50 -1.58
N LEU A 156 -19.19 14.87 -2.84
CA LEU A 156 -18.27 15.74 -3.58
C LEU A 156 -18.16 17.11 -2.91
N ARG A 157 -19.29 17.71 -2.51
CA ARG A 157 -19.29 18.99 -1.79
C ARG A 157 -18.56 18.90 -0.46
N PHE A 158 -18.78 17.83 0.31
CA PHE A 158 -18.09 17.59 1.56
C PHE A 158 -16.58 17.45 1.34
N PHE A 159 -16.17 16.65 0.35
CA PHE A 159 -14.77 16.48 -0.01
C PHE A 159 -14.10 17.79 -0.43
N ALA A 160 -14.78 18.61 -1.24
CA ALA A 160 -14.28 19.91 -1.68
C ALA A 160 -14.22 20.96 -0.56
N LEU A 161 -15.02 20.83 0.50
CA LEU A 161 -14.95 21.70 1.67
C LEU A 161 -13.82 21.32 2.62
N GLU A 162 -13.54 20.03 2.75
CA GLU A 162 -12.50 19.51 3.64
C GLU A 162 -11.10 19.64 3.04
N ASN A 163 -11.00 19.60 1.71
CA ASN A 163 -9.75 19.68 0.98
C ASN A 163 -9.70 20.96 0.16
N ASP A 164 -8.84 21.90 0.57
CA ASP A 164 -8.47 23.00 -0.32
C ASP A 164 -7.53 22.43 -1.39
N GLY A 165 -7.97 22.43 -2.66
CA GLY A 165 -7.25 21.76 -3.74
C GLY A 165 -5.81 22.27 -3.94
N THR A 166 -5.56 23.53 -3.58
CA THR A 166 -4.21 24.12 -3.59
C THR A 166 -3.29 23.44 -2.57
N THR A 167 -3.79 23.20 -1.36
CA THR A 167 -3.02 22.54 -0.30
C THR A 167 -2.67 21.10 -0.63
N LEU A 168 -3.55 20.39 -1.35
CA LEU A 168 -3.27 19.03 -1.80
C LEU A 168 -2.20 18.99 -2.88
N LEU A 169 -2.26 19.89 -3.86
CA LEU A 169 -1.21 19.99 -4.89
C LEU A 169 0.15 20.35 -4.27
N ASP A 170 0.17 21.30 -3.34
CA ASP A 170 1.40 21.65 -2.61
C ASP A 170 1.96 20.45 -1.84
N HIS A 171 1.09 19.63 -1.24
CA HIS A 171 1.50 18.40 -0.55
C HIS A 171 2.05 17.36 -1.51
N VAL A 172 1.41 17.15 -2.67
CA VAL A 172 1.89 16.20 -3.68
C VAL A 172 3.24 16.63 -4.24
N GLU A 173 3.40 17.92 -4.56
CA GLU A 173 4.66 18.44 -5.07
C GLU A 173 5.76 18.39 -3.99
N SER A 174 5.42 18.68 -2.74
CA SER A 174 6.34 18.52 -1.61
C SER A 174 6.77 17.06 -1.43
N CYS A 175 5.84 16.11 -1.53
CA CYS A 175 6.13 14.68 -1.49
C CYS A 175 7.02 14.22 -2.65
N GLU A 176 6.75 14.70 -3.87
CA GLU A 176 7.57 14.38 -5.04
C GLU A 176 9.01 14.92 -4.87
N ARG A 177 9.15 16.17 -4.42
CA ARG A 177 10.47 16.75 -4.11
C ARG A 177 11.19 15.98 -3.01
N ALA A 178 10.47 15.53 -1.97
CA ALA A 178 11.04 14.73 -0.89
C ALA A 178 11.52 13.36 -1.40
N LEU A 179 10.71 12.66 -2.19
CA LEU A 179 11.07 11.36 -2.79
C LEU A 179 12.29 11.48 -3.72
N LEU A 180 12.37 12.54 -4.52
CA LEU A 180 13.51 12.81 -5.40
C LEU A 180 14.79 13.13 -4.60
N ALA A 181 14.66 13.86 -3.47
CA ALA A 181 15.78 14.16 -2.59
C ALA A 181 16.30 12.91 -1.86
N GLU A 182 15.39 12.06 -1.38
CA GLU A 182 15.69 10.83 -0.64
C GLU A 182 16.31 9.74 -1.54
N GLY A 183 15.95 9.72 -2.82
CA GLY A 183 16.61 8.89 -3.84
C GLY A 183 18.07 9.29 -4.14
N SER A 184 18.48 10.53 -3.84
CA SER A 184 19.86 11.00 -4.06
C SER A 184 20.78 10.79 -2.85
N ASN A 185 20.22 10.75 -1.63
CA ASN A 185 20.97 10.54 -0.40
C ASN A 185 20.80 9.08 0.04
N GLY A 186 21.75 8.23 -0.37
CA GLY A 186 21.72 6.80 -0.08
C GLY A 186 21.30 6.47 1.36
N ALA A 187 20.14 5.82 1.49
CA ALA A 187 19.70 5.00 2.62
C ALA A 187 20.27 5.38 4.00
N SER A 188 19.85 6.51 4.57
CA SER A 188 19.93 6.72 6.02
C SER A 188 18.95 7.76 6.59
N GLY A 189 18.04 8.31 5.79
CA GLY A 189 16.94 9.13 6.29
C GLY A 189 15.73 8.24 6.56
N ALA A 190 15.57 7.77 7.80
CA ALA A 190 14.30 7.18 8.20
C ALA A 190 13.27 8.32 8.26
N THR A 191 12.54 8.56 7.16
CA THR A 191 11.29 9.32 7.24
C THR A 191 10.33 8.48 8.07
N THR A 192 10.33 8.72 9.39
CA THR A 192 9.36 8.17 10.33
C THR A 192 8.00 8.71 9.96
N TRP A 193 7.29 8.01 9.08
CA TRP A 193 5.84 7.98 9.11
C TRP A 193 5.46 7.48 10.50
N THR A 194 5.11 8.40 11.41
CA THR A 194 4.53 8.02 12.69
C THR A 194 3.18 7.38 12.40
N VAL A 195 3.18 6.06 12.25
CA VAL A 195 1.98 5.26 12.21
C VAL A 195 1.21 5.56 13.50
N PRO A 196 -0.04 6.06 13.43
CA PRO A 196 -0.83 6.33 14.63
C PRO A 196 -0.91 5.05 15.47
N SER A 197 -0.71 5.15 16.78
CA SER A 197 -0.72 3.96 17.62
C SER A 197 -2.06 3.21 17.48
N PRO A 198 -2.11 1.89 17.63
CA PRO A 198 -3.34 1.11 17.51
C PRO A 198 -4.51 1.65 18.36
N ASP A 199 -4.20 2.27 19.51
CA ASP A 199 -5.19 2.89 20.40
C ASP A 199 -5.86 4.13 19.80
N SER A 200 -5.18 4.86 18.91
CA SER A 200 -5.75 6.03 18.22
C SER A 200 -6.68 5.64 17.07
N LEU A 201 -6.37 4.56 16.35
CA LEU A 201 -7.21 3.99 15.30
C LEU A 201 -8.50 3.38 15.88
N ASN A 202 -8.41 2.62 16.97
CA ASN A 202 -9.59 2.06 17.63
C ASN A 202 -10.51 3.14 18.23
N ARG A 203 -9.96 4.29 18.65
CA ARG A 203 -10.75 5.42 19.16
C ARG A 203 -11.48 6.17 18.04
N ALA A 204 -10.87 6.30 16.87
CA ALA A 204 -11.49 6.88 15.68
C ALA A 204 -12.62 6.00 15.13
N VAL A 205 -12.43 4.68 15.10
CA VAL A 205 -13.45 3.70 14.66
C VAL A 205 -14.56 3.53 15.71
N GLY A 206 -14.24 3.58 17.00
CA GLY A 206 -15.24 3.56 18.08
C GLY A 206 -16.14 4.80 18.12
N ALA A 207 -15.63 5.96 17.69
CA ALA A 207 -16.40 7.21 17.62
C ALA A 207 -17.43 7.23 16.48
N THR A 208 -17.22 6.47 15.40
CA THR A 208 -18.19 6.36 14.30
C THR A 208 -19.26 5.30 14.57
N SER A 209 -18.95 4.26 15.34
CA SER A 209 -19.91 3.20 15.71
C SER A 209 -20.95 3.63 16.75
N ALA A 210 -20.76 4.73 17.48
CA ALA A 210 -21.65 5.11 18.58
C ALA A 210 -22.88 5.95 18.15
N ARG A 211 -23.05 6.25 16.86
CA ARG A 211 -24.11 7.18 16.40
C ARG A 211 -25.30 6.55 15.67
N ASP A 212 -25.22 5.30 15.22
CA ASP A 212 -26.35 4.62 14.56
C ASP A 212 -26.82 3.38 15.34
N GLY A 213 -27.54 3.65 16.43
CA GLY A 213 -28.38 2.67 17.11
C GLY A 213 -29.86 2.88 16.75
N GLY A 214 -30.29 2.38 15.60
CA GLY A 214 -31.70 2.38 15.16
C GLY A 214 -32.02 1.09 14.43
N GLY A 215 -32.89 0.26 15.01
CA GLY A 215 -33.02 -1.17 14.70
C GLY A 215 -33.72 -1.54 13.38
N GLY A 216 -33.64 -2.85 13.09
CA GLY A 216 -34.38 -3.49 12.00
C GLY A 216 -34.04 -4.97 11.90
N ALA A 217 -34.84 -5.81 12.55
CA ALA A 217 -34.84 -7.26 12.36
C ALA A 217 -35.49 -7.62 11.01
N GLY A 218 -34.95 -8.61 10.29
CA GLY A 218 -35.59 -9.16 9.10
C GLY A 218 -34.75 -10.25 8.43
N ALA A 219 -35.19 -11.49 8.58
CA ALA A 219 -34.62 -12.71 8.02
C ALA A 219 -34.80 -12.82 6.49
N GLY A 220 -33.90 -13.55 5.82
CA GLY A 220 -34.11 -13.99 4.44
C GLY A 220 -32.88 -14.67 3.84
N ALA A 221 -32.94 -16.01 3.76
CA ALA A 221 -31.95 -16.87 3.16
C ALA A 221 -31.80 -16.67 1.63
N GLY A 222 -30.60 -16.91 1.10
CA GLY A 222 -30.34 -17.01 -0.33
C GLY A 222 -28.86 -17.21 -0.64
N GLU A 223 -28.42 -18.46 -0.74
CA GLU A 223 -27.14 -18.82 -1.37
C GLU A 223 -27.16 -18.45 -2.87
N PRO A 224 -26.11 -17.80 -3.42
CA PRO A 224 -25.91 -17.76 -4.85
C PRO A 224 -25.02 -18.93 -5.31
N SER A 225 -25.60 -19.80 -6.13
CA SER A 225 -24.90 -20.82 -6.90
C SER A 225 -23.89 -20.18 -7.87
N VAL A 226 -22.64 -20.59 -7.79
CA VAL A 226 -21.56 -20.23 -8.73
C VAL A 226 -21.72 -21.06 -9.99
N VAL A 227 -22.07 -20.40 -11.10
CA VAL A 227 -22.04 -20.98 -12.45
C VAL A 227 -20.61 -20.83 -12.99
N THR A 228 -19.88 -21.93 -13.05
CA THR A 228 -18.61 -22.05 -13.77
C THR A 228 -18.88 -22.07 -15.28
N GLN A 229 -18.60 -20.98 -15.98
CA GLN A 229 -18.50 -20.98 -17.45
C GLN A 229 -17.10 -21.44 -17.86
N ALA A 230 -17.05 -22.44 -18.73
CA ALA A 230 -15.83 -22.94 -19.35
C ALA A 230 -15.26 -21.91 -20.36
N PRO A 231 -13.93 -21.84 -20.53
CA PRO A 231 -13.30 -20.89 -21.44
C PRO A 231 -13.61 -21.21 -22.91
N VAL A 232 -13.99 -20.16 -23.64
CA VAL A 232 -14.16 -20.17 -25.10
C VAL A 232 -12.78 -20.36 -25.78
N PRO A 233 -12.65 -21.23 -26.79
CA PRO A 233 -11.40 -21.40 -27.51
C PRO A 233 -11.11 -20.15 -28.36
N VAL A 234 -9.97 -19.52 -28.10
CA VAL A 234 -9.46 -18.39 -28.89
C VAL A 234 -8.75 -18.95 -30.13
N ASP A 235 -9.20 -18.51 -31.30
CA ASP A 235 -8.68 -18.92 -32.60
C ASP A 235 -7.17 -18.66 -32.74
N ALA A 236 -6.48 -19.63 -33.33
CA ALA A 236 -5.02 -19.69 -33.42
C ALA A 236 -4.37 -18.65 -34.35
N ASN A 237 -5.13 -17.69 -34.90
CA ASN A 237 -4.66 -16.78 -35.94
C ASN A 237 -4.14 -15.43 -35.44
N ASP A 238 -4.32 -15.08 -34.15
CA ASP A 238 -3.87 -13.80 -33.58
C ASP A 238 -2.39 -13.76 -33.13
N LYS A 239 -1.66 -14.87 -33.29
CA LYS A 239 -0.24 -14.95 -32.85
C LYS A 239 0.75 -14.32 -33.83
N ALA A 240 0.34 -13.97 -35.05
CA ALA A 240 1.28 -13.52 -36.08
C ALA A 240 1.66 -12.02 -36.01
N HIS A 241 0.89 -11.17 -35.31
CA HIS A 241 1.14 -9.72 -35.29
C HIS A 241 1.79 -9.18 -34.00
N ALA A 242 2.01 -10.02 -32.98
CA ALA A 242 2.62 -9.60 -31.71
C ALA A 242 4.17 -9.70 -31.65
N VAL A 243 4.83 -10.10 -32.75
CA VAL A 243 6.26 -10.46 -32.74
C VAL A 243 7.22 -9.30 -33.09
N GLN A 244 6.73 -8.12 -33.48
CA GLN A 244 7.60 -7.05 -34.01
C GLN A 244 7.93 -5.86 -33.09
N ARG A 245 7.63 -5.89 -31.78
CA ARG A 245 8.00 -4.78 -30.85
C ARG A 245 8.50 -5.25 -29.48
N ALA A 246 9.38 -6.24 -29.43
CA ALA A 246 10.16 -6.52 -28.23
C ALA A 246 11.57 -5.95 -28.40
N ALA A 247 11.85 -4.81 -27.76
CA ALA A 247 13.21 -4.32 -27.53
C ALA A 247 13.98 -5.33 -26.63
N PRO A 248 15.32 -5.44 -26.75
CA PRO A 248 16.07 -6.52 -26.12
C PRO A 248 16.15 -6.36 -24.59
N ILE A 249 15.91 -7.47 -23.88
CA ILE A 249 15.87 -7.62 -22.41
C ILE A 249 17.30 -7.63 -21.80
N GLU A 250 18.24 -6.85 -22.36
CA GLU A 250 19.64 -6.82 -21.88
C GLU A 250 19.85 -5.88 -20.69
N SER A 251 18.97 -4.91 -20.45
CA SER A 251 19.12 -3.94 -19.35
C SER A 251 18.81 -4.50 -17.95
N LYS A 252 18.08 -5.63 -17.86
CA LYS A 252 17.73 -6.25 -16.56
C LYS A 252 18.89 -7.03 -15.92
N TRP A 253 19.91 -7.40 -16.69
CA TRP A 253 21.08 -8.13 -16.18
C TRP A 253 22.17 -7.19 -15.65
N GLN A 254 22.29 -5.98 -16.22
CA GLN A 254 23.26 -4.98 -15.74
C GLN A 254 22.99 -4.50 -14.31
N ALA A 255 21.72 -4.47 -13.87
CA ALA A 255 21.39 -4.08 -12.49
C ALA A 255 21.82 -5.13 -11.44
N ARG A 256 21.95 -6.40 -11.83
CA ARG A 256 22.34 -7.49 -10.94
C ARG A 256 23.85 -7.51 -10.71
N ASP A 257 24.63 -7.26 -11.76
CA ASP A 257 26.09 -7.17 -11.69
C ASP A 257 26.58 -5.96 -10.87
N VAL A 258 25.85 -4.83 -10.93
CA VAL A 258 26.14 -3.65 -10.11
C VAL A 258 25.94 -3.94 -8.62
N TRP A 259 24.93 -4.75 -8.28
CA TRP A 259 24.62 -5.07 -6.89
C TRP A 259 25.64 -6.04 -6.28
N ASP A 260 26.08 -7.04 -7.06
CA ASP A 260 27.11 -7.99 -6.62
C ASP A 260 28.51 -7.35 -6.52
N ASN A 261 28.83 -6.36 -7.36
CA ASN A 261 30.06 -5.57 -7.20
C ASN A 261 30.05 -4.74 -5.91
N ARG A 262 28.92 -4.13 -5.55
CA ARG A 262 28.81 -3.31 -4.34
C ARG A 262 28.98 -4.13 -3.07
N LYS A 263 28.42 -5.35 -3.03
CA LYS A 263 28.62 -6.28 -1.90
C LYS A 263 30.08 -6.65 -1.70
N ARG A 264 30.83 -6.88 -2.78
CA ARG A 264 32.27 -7.22 -2.69
C ARG A 264 33.10 -6.06 -2.16
N ASN A 265 32.82 -4.83 -2.56
CA ASN A 265 33.54 -3.66 -2.03
C ASN A 265 33.30 -3.46 -0.53
N ILE A 266 32.05 -3.60 -0.06
CA ILE A 266 31.74 -3.45 1.38
C ILE A 266 32.46 -4.53 2.21
N GLN A 267 32.53 -5.76 1.70
CA GLN A 267 33.27 -6.84 2.36
C GLN A 267 34.76 -6.52 2.47
N GLN A 268 35.39 -6.03 1.38
CA GLN A 268 36.82 -5.68 1.38
C GLN A 268 37.14 -4.49 2.29
N GLU A 269 36.28 -3.48 2.35
CA GLU A 269 36.43 -2.36 3.27
C GLU A 269 36.35 -2.82 4.74
N SER A 270 35.41 -3.72 5.06
CA SER A 270 35.29 -4.26 6.42
C SER A 270 36.49 -5.11 6.86
N GLU A 271 37.10 -5.87 5.94
CA GLU A 271 38.31 -6.65 6.22
C GLU A 271 39.54 -5.75 6.37
N ALA A 272 39.64 -4.68 5.58
CA ALA A 272 40.72 -3.69 5.69
C ALA A 272 40.66 -2.91 7.02
N GLU A 273 39.46 -2.52 7.47
CA GLU A 273 39.27 -1.88 8.78
C GLU A 273 39.58 -2.83 9.94
N PHE A 274 39.30 -4.12 9.79
CA PHE A 274 39.60 -5.13 10.81
C PHE A 274 41.11 -5.38 10.95
N GLU A 275 41.84 -5.49 9.85
CA GLU A 275 43.31 -5.63 9.87
C GLU A 275 44.01 -4.35 10.36
N ALA A 276 43.47 -3.16 10.06
CA ALA A 276 44.02 -1.90 10.57
C ALA A 276 43.88 -1.71 12.09
N ARG A 277 42.99 -2.48 12.74
CA ARG A 277 42.76 -2.44 14.20
C ARG A 277 43.59 -3.46 14.99
N LYS A 278 44.39 -4.28 14.31
CA LYS A 278 45.19 -5.37 14.89
C LYS A 278 46.64 -4.96 15.06
#